data_AF-A0ABD5T4M9-F1
#
_entry.id   AF-A0ABD5T4M9-F1
#
_cell.length_a   1.000
_cell.length_b   1.000
_cell.length_c   1.000
_cell.angle_alpha   90.00
_cell.angle_beta   90.00
_cell.angle_gamma   90.00
#
_symmetry.space_group_name_H-M   'P 1'
#
loop_
_entity.id
_entity.type
_entity.pdbx_description
1 polymer ?
#
loop_
_entity_poly.entity_id
_entity_poly.type
_entity_poly.pdbx_seq_one_letter_code
_entity_poly.pdbx_strand_id
1 'polypeptide(L)'
;RAVAELPGEINAAGNVILANDYGAYVHPDLSREAVVAIRDTLDVPVVRGDLGDVRTVGTAAVANNTGVLCHPQSTESELQAVEDALDVRADLGTINYGAPLIGSGLVANDRGYVVGEETTGPELGRIEETLGFID
;
A
#
# COMPACT_ATOMS: atom_id res chain seq x y z
N ARG A 1 11.59 18.68 -1.64
CA ARG A 1 11.58 17.21 -1.44
C ARG A 1 12.50 16.61 -2.48
N ALA A 2 13.20 15.53 -2.15
CA ALA A 2 14.03 14.80 -3.11
C ALA A 2 13.13 14.20 -4.21
N VAL A 3 13.65 14.16 -5.43
CA VAL A 3 12.99 13.53 -6.60
C VAL A 3 14.06 12.73 -7.31
N ALA A 4 13.77 11.47 -7.61
CA ALA A 4 14.68 10.57 -8.29
C ALA A 4 13.92 9.71 -9.31
N GLU A 5 14.64 9.24 -10.31
CA GLU A 5 14.17 8.20 -11.23
C GLU A 5 14.23 6.84 -10.52
N LEU A 6 13.20 6.01 -10.71
CA LEU A 6 13.22 4.63 -10.25
C LEU A 6 13.89 3.76 -11.32
N PRO A 7 15.09 3.20 -11.07
CA PRO A 7 15.80 2.42 -12.07
C PRO A 7 15.13 1.05 -12.29
N GLY A 8 15.17 0.58 -13.54
CA GLY A 8 14.62 -0.72 -13.96
C GLY A 8 13.28 -0.63 -14.66
N GLU A 9 12.81 -1.77 -15.18
CA GLU A 9 11.66 -1.85 -16.11
C GLU A 9 10.56 -2.81 -15.63
N ILE A 10 10.50 -3.12 -14.32
CA ILE A 10 9.54 -4.10 -13.78
C ILE A 10 8.09 -3.64 -13.99
N ASN A 11 7.79 -2.41 -13.58
CA ASN A 11 6.46 -1.80 -13.71
C ASN A 11 6.54 -0.29 -13.39
N ALA A 12 5.41 0.41 -13.49
CA ALA A 12 5.26 1.77 -12.99
C ALA A 12 5.44 1.84 -11.47
N ALA A 13 6.07 2.91 -10.98
CA ALA A 13 6.41 3.10 -9.57
C ALA A 13 5.20 2.95 -8.62
N GLY A 14 4.05 3.51 -8.99
CA GLY A 14 2.83 3.43 -8.17
C GLY A 14 2.26 2.02 -8.01
N ASN A 15 2.59 1.09 -8.92
CA ASN A 15 2.15 -0.31 -8.79
C ASN A 15 3.07 -1.13 -7.89
N VAL A 16 4.34 -0.74 -7.76
CA VAL A 16 5.38 -1.56 -7.12
C VAL A 16 5.88 -0.99 -5.80
N ILE A 17 5.37 0.17 -5.39
CA ILE A 17 5.73 0.84 -4.14
C ILE A 17 4.45 1.13 -3.35
N LEU A 18 4.38 0.56 -2.15
CA LEU A 18 3.46 0.97 -1.09
C LEU A 18 4.29 1.64 0.00
N ALA A 19 3.96 2.87 0.39
CA ALA A 19 4.78 3.60 1.36
C ALA A 19 3.96 4.58 2.20
N ASN A 20 4.46 4.87 3.38
CA ASN A 20 4.03 5.95 4.26
C ASN A 20 5.27 6.70 4.80
N ASP A 21 5.11 7.55 5.81
CA ASP A 21 6.23 8.32 6.36
C ASP A 21 7.17 7.50 7.27
N TYR A 22 6.86 6.23 7.53
CA TYR A 22 7.65 5.34 8.40
C TYR A 22 8.41 4.26 7.62
N GLY A 23 7.91 3.85 6.46
CA GLY A 23 8.44 2.72 5.72
C GLY A 23 7.94 2.60 4.28
N ALA A 24 8.54 1.67 3.54
CA ALA A 24 8.06 1.25 2.23
C ALA A 24 8.07 -0.28 2.10
N TYR A 25 6.98 -0.83 1.59
CA TYR A 25 6.84 -2.22 1.18
C TYR A 25 6.76 -2.27 -0.34
N VAL A 26 7.65 -3.05 -0.97
CA VAL A 26 7.88 -2.95 -2.42
C VAL A 26 7.92 -4.31 -3.10
N HIS A 27 7.70 -4.32 -4.42
CA HIS A 27 7.68 -5.54 -5.24
C HIS A 27 8.90 -6.45 -4.97
N PRO A 28 8.72 -7.78 -4.86
CA PRO A 28 9.75 -8.70 -4.38
C PRO A 28 11.00 -8.75 -5.27
N ASP A 29 10.79 -8.61 -6.59
CA ASP A 29 11.86 -8.69 -7.58
C ASP A 29 12.56 -7.36 -7.88
N LEU A 30 12.26 -6.25 -7.18
CA LEU A 30 12.96 -4.98 -7.42
C LEU A 30 14.47 -5.13 -7.26
N SER A 31 15.23 -4.50 -8.16
CA SER A 31 16.69 -4.55 -8.11
C SER A 31 17.21 -3.91 -6.82
N ARG A 32 18.43 -4.26 -6.41
CA ARG A 32 19.07 -3.61 -5.26
C ARG A 32 19.21 -2.10 -5.48
N GLU A 33 19.50 -1.71 -6.70
CA GLU A 33 19.60 -0.31 -7.12
C GLU A 33 18.28 0.44 -6.94
N ALA A 34 17.16 -0.15 -7.39
CA ALA A 34 15.83 0.42 -7.22
C ALA A 34 15.46 0.57 -5.74
N VAL A 35 15.75 -0.43 -4.92
CA VAL A 35 15.50 -0.36 -3.47
C VAL A 35 16.34 0.73 -2.80
N VAL A 36 17.60 0.89 -3.19
CA VAL A 36 18.44 1.98 -2.67
C VAL A 36 17.89 3.34 -3.10
N ALA A 37 17.46 3.49 -4.36
CA ALA A 37 16.86 4.72 -4.86
C ALA A 37 15.59 5.09 -4.08
N ILE A 38 14.70 4.11 -3.81
CA ILE A 38 13.48 4.33 -3.01
C ILE A 38 13.85 4.75 -1.59
N ARG A 39 14.71 3.97 -0.92
CA ARG A 39 15.13 4.24 0.46
C ARG A 39 15.72 5.65 0.61
N ASP A 40 16.66 6.01 -0.25
CA ASP A 40 17.40 7.27 -0.13
C ASP A 40 16.54 8.48 -0.55
N THR A 41 15.54 8.28 -1.42
CA THR A 41 14.64 9.35 -1.88
C THR A 41 13.48 9.60 -0.91
N LEU A 42 12.89 8.53 -0.38
CA LEU A 42 11.77 8.61 0.56
C LEU A 42 12.23 8.77 2.02
N ASP A 43 13.50 8.49 2.31
CA ASP A 43 14.12 8.54 3.64
C ASP A 43 13.45 7.60 4.67
N VAL A 44 13.08 6.40 4.20
CA VAL A 44 12.42 5.36 5.01
C VAL A 44 13.01 3.98 4.74
N PRO A 45 13.00 3.04 5.70
CA PRO A 45 13.36 1.64 5.46
C PRO A 45 12.50 1.01 4.36
N VAL A 46 13.08 0.07 3.60
CA VAL A 46 12.42 -0.59 2.47
C VAL A 46 12.46 -2.10 2.65
N VAL A 47 11.29 -2.73 2.64
CA VAL A 47 11.09 -4.18 2.71
C VAL A 47 10.47 -4.67 1.41
N ARG A 48 10.87 -5.87 0.98
CA ARG A 48 10.36 -6.51 -0.24
C ARG A 48 9.36 -7.59 0.11
N GLY A 49 8.28 -7.69 -0.66
CA GLY A 49 7.38 -8.83 -0.60
C GLY A 49 6.14 -8.63 -1.47
N ASP A 50 5.18 -9.52 -1.33
CA ASP A 50 3.92 -9.57 -2.06
C ASP A 50 2.72 -9.51 -1.10
N LEU A 51 1.52 -9.37 -1.68
CA LEU A 51 0.25 -9.32 -0.96
C LEU A 51 -0.81 -10.10 -1.72
N GLY A 52 -1.34 -11.18 -1.15
CA GLY A 52 -2.48 -11.91 -1.70
C GLY A 52 -2.22 -12.46 -3.11
N ASP A 53 -1.04 -13.07 -3.32
CA ASP A 53 -0.54 -13.55 -4.61
C ASP A 53 -0.33 -12.44 -5.67
N VAL A 54 -0.36 -11.15 -5.26
CA VAL A 54 -0.10 -9.99 -6.13
C VAL A 54 1.25 -9.36 -5.79
N ARG A 55 2.15 -9.30 -6.78
CA ARG A 55 3.48 -8.69 -6.61
C ARG A 55 3.48 -7.16 -6.73
N THR A 56 2.50 -6.59 -7.39
CA THR A 56 2.29 -5.14 -7.49
C THR A 56 1.63 -4.64 -6.22
N VAL A 57 2.42 -4.52 -5.15
CA VAL A 57 1.97 -4.16 -3.80
C VAL A 57 1.26 -2.80 -3.73
N GLY A 58 1.67 -1.82 -4.54
CA GLY A 58 1.00 -0.52 -4.62
C GLY A 58 -0.36 -0.58 -5.32
N THR A 59 -0.63 -1.64 -6.08
CA THR A 59 -1.97 -1.94 -6.61
C THR A 59 -2.80 -2.76 -5.63
N ALA A 60 -2.15 -3.63 -4.85
CA ALA A 60 -2.80 -4.54 -3.92
C ALA A 60 -3.25 -3.87 -2.61
N ALA A 61 -2.65 -2.74 -2.24
CA ALA A 61 -2.93 -2.08 -0.96
C ALA A 61 -2.82 -0.55 -1.05
N VAL A 62 -3.36 0.12 -0.04
CA VAL A 62 -3.20 1.57 0.20
C VAL A 62 -2.84 1.79 1.66
N ALA A 63 -1.88 2.66 1.92
CA ALA A 63 -1.39 3.00 3.25
C ALA A 63 -1.52 4.50 3.52
N ASN A 64 -1.70 4.85 4.79
CA ASN A 64 -1.40 6.16 5.36
C ASN A 64 -0.56 5.99 6.65
N ASN A 65 -0.41 7.04 7.45
CA ASN A 65 0.35 6.97 8.70
C ASN A 65 -0.45 6.38 9.88
N THR A 66 -1.65 5.84 9.64
CA THR A 66 -2.50 5.20 10.66
C THR A 66 -2.70 3.71 10.39
N GLY A 67 -2.87 3.33 9.13
CA GLY A 67 -3.13 1.94 8.75
C GLY A 67 -2.94 1.64 7.26
N VAL A 68 -3.14 0.36 6.93
CA VAL A 68 -3.01 -0.18 5.58
C VAL A 68 -4.22 -1.04 5.25
N LEU A 69 -4.91 -0.71 4.16
CA LEU A 69 -5.95 -1.56 3.62
C LEU A 69 -5.36 -2.43 2.52
N CYS A 70 -5.34 -3.74 2.75
CA CYS A 70 -4.72 -4.76 1.91
C CYS A 70 -5.74 -5.56 1.11
N HIS A 71 -5.24 -6.21 0.07
CA HIS A 71 -5.98 -7.16 -0.77
C HIS A 71 -6.69 -8.21 0.08
N PRO A 72 -7.96 -8.57 -0.21
CA PRO A 72 -8.79 -9.40 0.68
C PRO A 72 -8.30 -10.85 0.82
N GLN A 73 -7.40 -11.30 -0.06
CA GLN A 73 -6.78 -12.64 -0.01
C GLN A 73 -5.39 -12.63 0.64
N SER A 74 -4.92 -11.49 1.17
CA SER A 74 -3.65 -11.45 1.86
C SER A 74 -3.64 -12.35 3.11
N THR A 75 -2.52 -13.02 3.33
CA THR A 75 -2.34 -13.93 4.47
C THR A 75 -1.98 -13.17 5.74
N GLU A 76 -2.21 -13.78 6.89
CA GLU A 76 -1.82 -13.18 8.19
C GLU A 76 -0.31 -12.88 8.27
N SER A 77 0.53 -13.72 7.68
CA SER A 77 1.98 -13.46 7.58
C SER A 77 2.33 -12.28 6.69
N GLU A 78 1.59 -12.06 5.60
CA GLU A 78 1.78 -10.91 4.73
C GLU A 78 1.32 -9.62 5.42
N LEU A 79 0.19 -9.67 6.14
CA LEU A 79 -0.27 -8.54 6.94
C LEU A 79 0.79 -8.16 7.98
N GLN A 80 1.30 -9.13 8.75
CA GLN A 80 2.36 -8.85 9.74
C GLN A 80 3.62 -8.25 9.09
N ALA A 81 4.03 -8.75 7.92
CA ALA A 81 5.19 -8.21 7.22
C ALA A 81 4.99 -6.75 6.78
N VAL A 82 3.77 -6.39 6.36
CA VAL A 82 3.41 -5.01 6.00
C VAL A 82 3.29 -4.13 7.24
N GLU A 83 2.70 -4.62 8.33
CA GLU A 83 2.65 -3.91 9.61
C GLU A 83 4.05 -3.58 10.12
N ASP A 84 4.95 -4.56 10.11
CA ASP A 84 6.35 -4.39 10.54
C ASP A 84 7.11 -3.43 9.61
N ALA A 85 6.81 -3.45 8.31
CA ALA A 85 7.49 -2.61 7.33
C ALA A 85 7.03 -1.15 7.37
N LEU A 86 5.75 -0.90 7.67
CA LEU A 86 5.12 0.42 7.60
C LEU A 86 4.79 1.02 8.98
N ASP A 87 5.06 0.30 10.07
CA ASP A 87 4.82 0.73 11.47
C ASP A 87 3.37 1.16 11.76
N VAL A 88 2.42 0.49 11.09
CA VAL A 88 0.97 0.76 11.21
C VAL A 88 0.18 -0.54 11.10
N ARG A 89 -1.08 -0.55 11.56
CA ARG A 89 -1.95 -1.74 11.49
C ARG A 89 -2.38 -2.04 10.06
N ALA A 90 -2.54 -3.31 9.71
CA ALA A 90 -3.02 -3.74 8.40
C ALA A 90 -4.33 -4.53 8.54
N ASP A 91 -5.28 -4.27 7.66
CA ASP A 91 -6.53 -5.02 7.57
C ASP A 91 -6.87 -5.32 6.10
N LEU A 92 -7.75 -6.29 5.90
CA LEU A 92 -8.23 -6.76 4.60
C LEU A 92 -9.44 -5.96 4.17
N GLY A 93 -9.58 -5.64 2.89
CA GLY A 93 -10.79 -4.98 2.39
C GLY A 93 -11.01 -5.14 0.89
N THR A 94 -12.06 -4.50 0.40
CA THR A 94 -12.38 -4.37 -1.02
C THR A 94 -12.89 -2.96 -1.31
N ILE A 95 -12.91 -2.60 -2.58
CA ILE A 95 -13.48 -1.35 -3.09
C ILE A 95 -14.36 -1.62 -4.30
N ASN A 96 -15.12 -0.65 -4.78
CA ASN A 96 -15.87 -0.76 -6.06
C ASN A 96 -16.67 -2.08 -6.20
N TYR A 97 -17.52 -2.38 -5.21
CA TYR A 97 -18.38 -3.57 -5.23
C TYR A 97 -17.60 -4.89 -5.21
N GLY A 98 -16.60 -5.00 -4.34
CA GLY A 98 -15.83 -6.22 -4.12
C GLY A 98 -14.57 -6.36 -4.98
N ALA A 99 -14.15 -5.30 -5.68
CA ALA A 99 -12.88 -5.28 -6.39
C ALA A 99 -11.71 -5.38 -5.39
N PRO A 100 -10.76 -6.31 -5.63
CA PRO A 100 -9.73 -6.63 -4.64
C PRO A 100 -8.46 -5.76 -4.77
N LEU A 101 -8.31 -5.03 -5.86
CA LEU A 101 -7.14 -4.18 -6.15
C LEU A 101 -7.32 -2.79 -5.57
N ILE A 102 -6.96 -2.63 -4.30
CA ILE A 102 -7.23 -1.43 -3.51
C ILE A 102 -6.60 -0.18 -4.13
N GLY A 103 -5.30 -0.22 -4.48
CA GLY A 103 -4.58 0.93 -5.03
C GLY A 103 -5.04 1.38 -6.43
N SER A 104 -5.84 0.57 -7.13
CA SER A 104 -6.40 0.95 -8.44
C SER A 104 -7.56 1.94 -8.33
N GLY A 105 -8.22 2.02 -7.18
CA GLY A 105 -9.44 2.81 -7.02
C GLY A 105 -9.58 3.53 -5.69
N LEU A 106 -8.54 3.49 -4.85
CA LEU A 106 -8.45 4.23 -3.59
C LEU A 106 -7.11 4.96 -3.53
N VAL A 107 -7.15 6.22 -3.10
CA VAL A 107 -5.97 6.98 -2.68
C VAL A 107 -6.28 7.65 -1.36
N ALA A 108 -5.34 7.62 -0.42
CA ALA A 108 -5.53 8.17 0.92
C ALA A 108 -4.31 8.94 1.40
N ASN A 109 -4.54 9.83 2.35
CA ASN A 109 -3.53 10.41 3.24
C ASN A 109 -4.13 10.51 4.65
N ASP A 110 -3.41 11.10 5.60
CA ASP A 110 -3.87 11.20 7.00
C ASP A 110 -5.08 12.12 7.22
N ARG A 111 -5.56 12.81 6.18
CA ARG A 111 -6.66 13.79 6.26
C ARG A 111 -7.92 13.33 5.53
N GLY A 112 -7.83 12.29 4.72
CA GLY A 112 -8.96 11.76 3.97
C GLY A 112 -8.52 10.91 2.79
N TYR A 113 -9.52 10.51 2.00
CA TYR A 113 -9.34 9.61 0.88
C TYR A 113 -10.27 9.95 -0.29
N VAL A 114 -9.91 9.47 -1.47
CA VAL A 114 -10.76 9.47 -2.66
C VAL A 114 -10.87 8.03 -3.12
N VAL A 115 -12.10 7.58 -3.34
CA VAL A 115 -12.39 6.21 -3.77
C VAL A 115 -13.36 6.22 -4.95
N GLY A 116 -13.35 5.14 -5.74
CA GLY A 116 -14.28 4.98 -6.85
C GLY A 116 -15.76 4.96 -6.41
N GLU A 117 -16.62 5.48 -7.30
CA GLU A 117 -18.04 5.75 -7.05
C GLU A 117 -18.86 4.49 -6.73
N GLU A 118 -18.44 3.32 -7.21
CA GLU A 118 -19.13 2.04 -6.98
C GLU A 118 -18.83 1.44 -5.60
N THR A 119 -18.00 2.09 -4.78
CA THR A 119 -17.65 1.61 -3.44
C THR A 119 -18.85 1.69 -2.50
N THR A 120 -19.16 0.57 -1.85
CA THR A 120 -20.37 0.39 -1.05
C THR A 120 -20.21 0.91 0.38
N GLY A 121 -21.32 1.17 1.08
CA GLY A 121 -21.30 1.64 2.48
C GLY A 121 -20.45 0.78 3.44
N PRO A 122 -20.56 -0.57 3.42
CA PRO A 122 -19.69 -1.43 4.22
C PRO A 122 -18.20 -1.32 3.87
N GLU A 123 -17.86 -1.16 2.59
CA GLU A 123 -16.48 -0.95 2.14
C GLU A 123 -15.96 0.41 2.61
N LEU A 124 -16.77 1.48 2.52
CA LEU A 124 -16.43 2.80 3.06
C LEU A 124 -16.16 2.73 4.56
N GLY A 125 -17.02 2.06 5.33
CA GLY A 125 -16.80 1.87 6.77
C GLY A 125 -15.50 1.14 7.08
N ARG A 126 -15.14 0.13 6.28
CA ARG A 126 -13.88 -0.60 6.41
C ARG A 126 -12.67 0.27 6.07
N ILE A 127 -12.74 1.10 5.03
CA ILE A 127 -11.71 2.09 4.68
C ILE A 127 -11.52 3.08 5.84
N GLU A 128 -12.62 3.64 6.34
CA GLU A 128 -12.62 4.64 7.41
C GLU A 128 -12.05 4.08 8.72
N GLU A 129 -12.44 2.87 9.10
CA GLU A 129 -11.93 2.17 10.29
C GLU A 129 -10.42 1.88 10.15
N THR A 130 -10.01 1.28 9.02
CA THR A 130 -8.62 0.84 8.83
C THR A 130 -7.65 2.02 8.73
N LEU A 131 -8.04 3.08 8.02
CA LEU A 131 -7.19 4.24 7.77
C LEU A 131 -7.35 5.34 8.82
N GLY A 132 -8.18 5.13 9.84
CA GLY A 132 -8.33 6.02 10.99
C GLY A 132 -9.04 7.34 10.67
N PHE A 133 -10.14 7.28 9.91
CA PHE A 133 -11.00 8.44 9.64
C PHE A 133 -12.23 8.52 10.55
N ILE A 134 -12.44 7.50 11.38
CA ILE A 134 -13.50 7.45 12.40
C ILE A 134 -12.89 7.13 13.77
N ASP A 135 -13.43 7.76 14.81
CA ASP A 135 -13.07 7.57 16.23
C ASP A 135 -13.86 6.44 16.89
#